data_AF-A0A6N3F3V3-F1
#
_entry.id   AF-A0A6N3F3V3-F1
#
_cell.length_a   1.000
_cell.length_b   1.000
_cell.length_c   1.000
_cell.angle_alpha   90.00
_cell.angle_beta   90.00
_cell.angle_gamma   90.00
#
_symmetry.space_group_name_H-M   'P 1'
#
loop_
_entity.id
_entity.type
_entity.pdbx_description
1 polymer ?
#
loop_
_entity_poly.entity_id
_entity_poly.type
_entity_poly.pdbx_seq_one_letter_code
_entity_poly.pdbx_strand_id
1 'polypeptide(L)'
;MEWILFDKDGTLIEFDRSWEKIGVRFVQSLLETFPVHNKEATLRQLGVIKESIDPKSVMGSGSLQQIIQAFNDVTGQDTTDWSKSKVGR
;
A
#
# COMPACT_ATOMS: atom_id res chain seq x y z
N MET A 1 6.57 -18.02 8.49
CA MET A 1 6.09 -18.91 7.42
C MET A 1 6.24 -18.14 6.13
N GLU A 2 7.05 -18.62 5.19
CA GLU A 2 7.16 -18.04 3.85
C GLU A 2 6.17 -18.76 2.95
N TRP A 3 5.30 -18.00 2.30
CA TRP A 3 4.32 -18.52 1.36
C TRP A 3 4.85 -18.33 -0.05
N ILE A 4 4.90 -19.41 -0.82
CA ILE A 4 5.38 -19.42 -2.20
C ILE A 4 4.18 -19.67 -3.13
N LEU A 5 4.03 -18.85 -4.16
CA LEU A 5 2.98 -18.97 -5.16
C LEU A 5 3.59 -19.31 -6.54
N PHE A 6 2.95 -20.22 -7.26
CA PHE A 6 3.37 -20.62 -8.61
C PHE A 6 2.32 -20.17 -9.64
N ASP A 7 2.77 -19.70 -10.80
CA ASP A 7 1.91 -19.52 -11.98
C ASP A 7 1.49 -20.88 -12.57
N LYS A 8 0.49 -20.90 -13.45
CA LYS A 8 -0.06 -22.11 -14.10
C LYS A 8 0.95 -22.92 -14.90
N ASP A 9 2.11 -22.34 -15.23
CA ASP A 9 3.22 -22.97 -15.94
C ASP A 9 4.41 -23.34 -15.03
N GLY A 10 4.24 -23.21 -13.71
CA GLY A 10 5.28 -23.55 -12.74
C GLY A 10 6.32 -22.44 -12.52
N THR A 11 6.12 -21.26 -13.11
CA THR A 11 6.96 -20.08 -12.83
C THR A 11 6.75 -19.64 -11.39
N LEU A 12 7.85 -19.52 -10.64
CA LEU A 12 7.84 -18.94 -9.30
C LEU A 12 7.39 -17.49 -9.39
N ILE A 13 6.25 -17.16 -8.80
CA ILE A 13 5.87 -15.77 -8.61
C ILE A 13 6.52 -15.32 -7.31
N GLU A 14 7.56 -14.48 -7.40
CA GLU A 14 8.07 -13.73 -6.25
C GLU A 14 6.99 -12.74 -5.80
N PHE A 15 6.04 -13.23 -4.99
CA PHE A 15 4.89 -12.47 -4.52
C PHE A 15 5.33 -11.26 -3.67
N ASP A 16 6.38 -11.45 -2.87
CA ASP A 16 6.95 -10.43 -1.98
C ASP A 16 7.37 -9.16 -2.73
N ARG A 17 7.92 -9.26 -3.95
CA ARG A 17 8.36 -8.08 -4.72
C ARG A 17 7.30 -7.49 -5.65
N SER A 18 6.28 -8.28 -6.01
CA SER A 18 5.21 -7.81 -6.90
C SER A 18 4.25 -6.88 -6.18
N TRP A 19 3.96 -7.16 -4.91
CA TRP A 19 3.11 -6.29 -4.07
C TRP A 19 3.74 -4.93 -3.80
N GLU A 20 5.06 -4.84 -3.60
CA GLU A 20 5.74 -3.57 -3.26
C GLU A 20 5.46 -2.46 -4.29
N LYS A 21 5.59 -2.77 -5.59
CA LYS A 21 5.29 -1.79 -6.66
C LYS A 21 3.82 -1.37 -6.67
N ILE A 22 2.91 -2.29 -6.34
CA ILE A 22 1.48 -2.00 -6.23
C ILE A 22 1.22 -1.11 -5.02
N GLY A 23 1.81 -1.42 -3.87
CA GLY A 23 1.70 -0.64 -2.63
C GLY A 23 2.22 0.79 -2.78
N VAL A 24 3.39 0.97 -3.42
CA VAL A 24 3.94 2.32 -3.70
C VAL A 24 2.98 3.11 -4.59
N ARG A 25 2.48 2.52 -5.68
CA ARG A 25 1.50 3.16 -6.56
C ARG A 25 0.19 3.48 -5.86
N PHE A 26 -0.22 2.66 -4.89
CA PHE A 26 -1.44 2.90 -4.14
C PHE A 26 -1.32 4.15 -3.25
N VAL A 27 -0.19 4.30 -2.56
CA VAL A 27 0.11 5.51 -1.79
C VAL A 27 0.26 6.72 -2.70
N GLN A 28 0.93 6.60 -3.84
CA GLN A 28 1.00 7.70 -4.81
C GLN A 28 -0.39 8.14 -5.29
N SER A 29 -1.27 7.17 -5.60
CA SER A 29 -2.65 7.46 -6.00
C SER A 29 -3.44 8.18 -4.89
N LEU A 30 -3.17 7.86 -3.62
CA LEU A 30 -3.74 8.57 -2.47
C LEU A 30 -3.32 10.04 -2.49
N LEU A 31 -2.02 10.31 -2.64
CA LEU A 31 -1.43 11.67 -2.65
C LEU A 31 -1.82 12.53 -3.86
N GLU A 32 -2.32 11.89 -4.92
CA GLU A 32 -2.90 12.53 -6.10
C GLU A 32 -4.39 12.81 -5.93
N THR A 33 -5.10 11.92 -5.22
CA THR A 33 -6.57 12.00 -5.06
C THR A 33 -6.97 12.90 -3.91
N PHE A 34 -6.24 12.86 -2.79
CA PHE A 34 -6.60 13.53 -1.55
C PHE A 34 -5.58 14.61 -1.18
N PRO A 35 -6.06 15.76 -0.69
CA PRO A 35 -5.15 16.77 -0.16
C PRO A 35 -4.49 16.23 1.12
N VAL A 36 -3.17 16.30 1.17
CA VAL A 36 -2.39 16.03 2.37
C VAL A 36 -1.45 17.20 2.63
N HIS A 37 -1.20 17.50 3.90
CA HIS A 37 -0.42 18.68 4.28
C HIS A 37 1.06 18.58 3.88
N ASN A 38 1.66 17.39 4.05
CA ASN A 38 3.06 17.13 3.70
C ASN A 38 3.19 15.76 3.05
N LYS A 39 3.43 15.74 1.73
CA LYS A 39 3.53 14.51 0.94
C LYS A 39 4.70 13.63 1.37
N GLU A 40 5.87 14.21 1.67
CA GLU A 40 7.05 13.43 2.06
C GLU A 40 6.86 12.79 3.44
N ALA A 41 6.30 13.53 4.40
CA ALA A 41 5.96 12.99 5.71
C ALA A 41 4.91 11.87 5.60
N THR A 42 3.91 12.05 4.73
CA THR A 42 2.87 11.05 4.47
C THR A 42 3.46 9.77 3.87
N LEU A 43 4.36 9.88 2.88
CA LEU A 43 5.07 8.72 2.31
C LEU A 43 5.80 7.94 3.41
N ARG A 44 6.59 8.63 4.25
CA ARG A 44 7.33 7.99 5.34
C ARG A 44 6.41 7.35 6.38
N GLN A 45 5.33 8.03 6.78
CA GLN A 45 4.35 7.53 7.74
C GLN A 45 3.66 6.25 7.24
N LEU A 46 3.38 6.18 5.94
CA LEU A 46 2.80 5.00 5.31
C LEU A 46 3.84 3.92 4.97
N GLY A 47 5.13 4.17 5.24
CA GLY A 47 6.20 3.21 5.03
C GLY A 47 6.80 3.18 3.63
N VAL A 48 6.55 4.20 2.81
CA VAL A 48 7.21 4.36 1.51
C VAL A 48 8.54 5.07 1.71
N ILE A 49 9.65 4.34 1.52
CA ILE A 49 11.02 4.85 1.66
C ILE A 49 11.77 4.54 0.37
N LYS A 50 12.29 5.58 -0.31
CA LYS A 50 13.03 5.44 -1.58
C LYS A 50 12.31 4.52 -2.58
N GLU A 51 11.02 4.78 -2.80
CA GLU A 51 10.18 4.01 -3.74
C GLU A 51 10.03 2.52 -3.40
N SER A 52 10.26 2.14 -2.14
CA SER A 52 10.06 0.79 -1.63
C SER A 52 9.15 0.82 -0.40
N ILE A 53 8.49 -0.29 -0.10
CA ILE A 53 7.70 -0.45 1.12
C ILE A 53 8.59 -1.01 2.22
N ASP A 54 8.62 -0.34 3.38
CA ASP A 54 9.17 -0.93 4.60
C ASP A 54 8.28 -2.11 5.02
N PRO A 55 8.79 -3.35 5.08
CA PRO A 55 7.99 -4.53 5.45
C PRO A 55 7.35 -4.42 6.83
N LYS A 56 7.91 -3.61 7.73
CA LYS A 56 7.40 -3.40 9.09
C LYS A 56 6.34 -2.30 9.18
N SER A 57 6.09 -1.58 8.08
CA SER A 57 5.07 -0.54 8.03
C SER A 57 3.66 -1.11 7.86
N VAL A 58 2.66 -0.24 8.00
CA VAL A 58 1.27 -0.58 7.73
C VAL A 58 1.05 -1.02 6.28
N MET A 59 1.77 -0.45 5.31
CA MET A 59 1.70 -0.88 3.91
C MET A 59 2.42 -2.22 3.66
N GLY A 60 3.41 -2.56 4.50
CA GLY A 60 4.18 -3.80 4.39
C GLY A 60 3.51 -5.00 5.04
N SER A 61 2.78 -4.80 6.14
CA SER A 61 2.25 -5.90 6.97
C SER A 61 0.85 -5.68 7.53
N GLY A 62 0.23 -4.52 7.27
CA GLY A 62 -1.09 -4.19 7.76
C GLY A 62 -2.21 -4.88 6.97
N SER A 63 -3.30 -5.18 7.66
CA SER A 63 -4.57 -5.51 7.01
C SER A 63 -5.12 -4.33 6.21
N LEU A 64 -6.01 -4.60 5.25
CA LEU A 64 -6.70 -3.54 4.49
C LEU A 64 -7.38 -2.51 5.40
N GLN A 65 -7.96 -2.94 6.53
CA GLN A 65 -8.59 -2.05 7.49
C GLN A 65 -7.58 -1.12 8.19
N GLN A 66 -6.40 -1.64 8.54
CA GLN A 66 -5.33 -0.82 9.13
C GLN A 66 -4.76 0.18 8.10
N ILE A 67 -4.65 -0.23 6.83
CA ILE A 67 -4.24 0.65 5.73
C ILE A 67 -5.26 1.78 5.55
N ILE A 68 -6.55 1.45 5.50
CA ILE A 68 -7.64 2.45 5.39
C ILE A 68 -7.59 3.42 6.57
N GLN A 69 -7.39 2.92 7.80
CA GLN A 69 -7.26 3.79 8.96
C GLN A 69 -6.07 4.75 8.82
N ALA A 70 -4.90 4.24 8.42
CA ALA A 70 -3.73 5.08 8.20
C ALA A 70 -3.95 6.13 7.09
N PHE A 71 -4.70 5.78 6.05
CA PHE A 71 -5.11 6.73 5.00
C PHE A 71 -6.08 7.78 5.52
N ASN A 72 -7.02 7.40 6.37
CA ASN A 72 -7.94 8.34 7.00
C ASN A 72 -7.17 9.31 7.91
N ASP A 73 -6.19 8.82 8.66
CA ASP A 73 -5.36 9.62 9.56
C ASP A 73 -4.53 10.66 8.80
N VAL A 74 -3.95 10.30 7.64
CA VAL A 74 -3.11 11.23 6.86
C VAL A 74 -3.91 12.20 5.97
N THR A 75 -5.13 11.84 5.59
CA THR A 75 -6.00 12.68 4.74
C THR A 75 -7.01 13.49 5.54
N GLY A 76 -7.31 13.08 6.77
CA GLY A 76 -8.35 13.70 7.60
C GLY A 76 -9.78 13.41 7.13
N GLN A 77 -9.99 12.40 6.28
CA GLN A 77 -11.31 12.05 5.72
C GLN A 77 -11.45 10.54 5.52
N ASP A 78 -12.69 10.06 5.34
CA ASP A 78 -12.95 8.65 5.08
C ASP A 78 -12.55 8.26 3.65
N THR A 79 -11.62 7.31 3.54
CA THR A 79 -11.08 6.77 2.28
C THR A 79 -11.54 5.33 2.01
N THR A 80 -12.47 4.79 2.80
CA THR A 80 -12.88 3.37 2.77
C THR A 80 -13.31 2.91 1.37
N ASP A 81 -14.28 3.61 0.77
CA ASP A 81 -14.85 3.21 -0.52
C ASP A 81 -13.85 3.35 -1.66
N TRP A 82 -13.08 4.45 -1.66
CA TRP A 82 -12.00 4.66 -2.62
C TRP A 82 -10.94 3.55 -2.51
N SER A 83 -10.50 3.22 -1.29
CA SER A 83 -9.49 2.20 -1.04
C SER A 83 -9.94 0.82 -1.53
N LYS A 84 -11.20 0.44 -1.22
CA LYS A 84 -11.79 -0.82 -1.70
C LYS A 84 -11.86 -0.88 -3.23
N SER A 85 -12.19 0.24 -3.89
CA SER A 85 -12.25 0.32 -5.36
C SER A 85 -10.89 0.12 -6.05
N LYS A 86 -9.78 0.34 -5.34
CA LYS A 86 -8.41 0.21 -5.85
C LYS A 86 -7.83 -1.19 -5.66
N VAL A 87 -8.28 -1.92 -4.64
CA VAL A 87 -7.80 -3.27 -4.30
C VAL A 87 -8.67 -4.37 -4.89
N GLY A 88 -9.97 -4.11 -5.14
CA GLY A 88 -10.93 -5.09 -5.65
C GLY A 88 -11.10 -5.16 -7.17
N ARG A 89 -10.10 -4.78 -7.97
CA ARG A 89 -10.10 -4.95 -9.43
C ARG A 89 -9.14 -6.03 -9.88
#